data_AF-A0A2E6DER2-F1
#
_entry.id   AF-A0A2E6DER2-F1
#
_cell.length_a   1.000
_cell.length_b   1.000
_cell.length_c   1.000
_cell.angle_alpha   90.00
_cell.angle_beta   90.00
_cell.angle_gamma   90.00
#
_symmetry.space_group_name_H-M   'P 1'
#
loop_
_entity.id
_entity.type
_entity.pdbx_description
1 polymer ?
#
loop_
_entity_poly.entity_id
_entity_poly.type
_entity_poly.pdbx_seq_one_letter_code
_entity_poly.pdbx_strand_id
1 'polypeptide(L)'
;MKYFKTCITIIVFLIFLIPTAWSSPYLTPEPPLASQMNWDLSPSGMLRISYDLDFNGKADFHTLRVVVTSFYSDQTVMEIGANFPNLPVFYTPYESQSFYYVATAQPLFYSFDVDEDGTWDIMYKDISKDSVNGNEFFYESPSGMFTNDFNNF
;
A
#
# COMPACT_ATOMS: atom_id res chain seq x y z
N MET A 1 -63.21 5.68 24.76
CA MET A 1 -62.04 6.57 24.96
C MET A 1 -60.79 5.80 24.62
N LYS A 2 -60.00 6.29 23.65
CA LYS A 2 -58.80 5.65 23.09
C LYS A 2 -57.63 5.83 24.06
N TYR A 3 -56.96 4.73 24.42
CA TYR A 3 -55.72 4.76 25.20
C TYR A 3 -54.56 5.16 24.27
N PHE A 4 -54.03 6.37 24.45
CA PHE A 4 -52.80 6.82 23.79
C PHE A 4 -51.61 6.12 24.47
N LYS A 5 -50.96 5.19 23.77
CA LYS A 5 -49.66 4.66 24.19
C LYS A 5 -48.59 5.57 23.60
N THR A 6 -47.97 6.38 24.43
CA THR A 6 -46.80 7.19 24.07
C THR A 6 -45.59 6.26 23.98
N CYS A 7 -45.19 5.89 22.76
CA CYS A 7 -43.91 5.22 22.53
C CYS A 7 -42.79 6.25 22.63
N ILE A 8 -41.99 6.17 23.69
CA ILE A 8 -40.74 6.92 23.80
C ILE A 8 -39.71 6.18 22.94
N THR A 9 -39.44 6.69 21.75
CA THR A 9 -38.34 6.21 20.90
C THR A 9 -37.04 6.78 21.44
N ILE A 10 -36.25 5.97 22.13
CA ILE A 10 -34.88 6.32 22.52
C ILE A 10 -34.00 6.12 21.28
N ILE A 11 -33.60 7.22 20.65
CA ILE A 11 -32.56 7.20 19.61
C ILE A 11 -31.21 7.17 20.34
N VAL A 12 -30.58 6.00 20.38
CA VAL A 12 -29.21 5.85 20.86
C VAL A 12 -28.29 6.34 19.75
N PHE A 13 -27.77 7.56 19.88
CA PHE A 13 -26.68 8.07 19.05
C PHE A 13 -25.39 7.38 19.51
N LEU A 14 -25.01 6.30 18.82
CA LEU A 14 -23.68 5.71 18.96
C LEU A 14 -22.68 6.66 18.29
N ILE A 15 -22.12 7.57 19.08
CA ILE A 15 -20.94 8.34 18.68
C ILE A 15 -19.80 7.33 18.60
N PHE A 16 -19.48 6.87 17.40
CA PHE A 16 -18.21 6.21 17.16
C PHE A 16 -17.13 7.25 17.48
N LEU A 17 -16.46 7.06 18.61
CA LEU A 17 -15.17 7.68 18.87
C LEU A 17 -14.26 7.23 17.71
N ILE A 18 -14.00 8.13 16.77
CA ILE A 18 -12.93 7.95 15.81
C ILE A 18 -11.68 7.77 16.67
N PRO A 19 -10.96 6.63 16.59
CA PRO A 19 -9.65 6.59 17.20
C PRO A 19 -8.85 7.67 16.49
N THR A 20 -8.51 8.74 17.22
CA THR A 20 -7.41 9.62 16.85
C THR A 20 -6.15 8.76 16.92
N ALA A 21 -5.92 7.97 15.86
CA ALA A 21 -4.58 7.48 15.60
C ALA A 21 -3.76 8.75 15.36
N TRP A 22 -2.75 8.95 16.18
CA TRP A 22 -1.70 9.94 15.97
C TRP A 22 -0.82 9.45 14.82
N SER A 23 -1.43 9.10 13.68
CA SER A 23 -0.73 8.64 12.50
C SER A 23 -0.33 9.87 11.71
N SER A 24 0.94 10.00 11.36
CA SER A 24 1.37 10.93 10.31
C SER A 24 0.42 10.82 9.12
N PRO A 25 -0.02 11.93 8.51
CA PRO A 25 -0.88 11.89 7.33
C PRO A 25 -0.24 11.08 6.19
N TYR A 26 1.08 10.89 6.23
CA TYR A 26 1.88 10.17 5.25
C TYR A 26 2.30 8.78 5.72
N LEU A 27 1.57 8.18 6.65
CA LEU A 27 1.80 6.79 7.08
C LEU A 27 0.50 6.01 6.89
N THR A 28 0.28 5.62 5.63
CA THR A 28 -0.97 5.02 5.14
C THR A 28 -0.73 3.55 4.79
N PRO A 29 -1.61 2.62 5.22
CA PRO A 29 -1.55 1.24 4.79
C PRO A 29 -1.61 1.12 3.26
N GLU A 30 -0.88 0.14 2.74
CA GLU A 30 -0.88 -0.14 1.31
C GLU A 30 -2.30 -0.44 0.81
N PRO A 31 -2.76 0.23 -0.27
CA PRO A 31 -4.02 -0.11 -0.89
C PRO A 31 -4.02 -1.55 -1.42
N PRO A 32 -5.21 -2.15 -1.67
CA PRO A 32 -5.28 -3.45 -2.31
C PRO A 32 -4.45 -3.48 -3.61
N LEU A 33 -3.68 -4.55 -3.84
CA LEU A 33 -2.85 -4.67 -5.07
C LEU A 33 -3.65 -4.48 -6.37
N ALA A 34 -4.96 -4.75 -6.36
CA ALA A 34 -5.85 -4.54 -7.49
C ALA A 34 -6.06 -3.06 -7.87
N SER A 35 -5.79 -2.11 -6.97
CA SER A 35 -5.87 -0.66 -7.22
C SER A 35 -4.53 -0.05 -7.63
N GLN A 36 -3.50 -0.86 -7.89
CA GLN A 36 -2.23 -0.37 -8.42
C GLN A 36 -2.43 0.31 -9.78
N MET A 37 -1.70 1.39 -10.01
CA MET A 37 -1.60 2.04 -11.32
C MET A 37 -0.57 1.36 -12.20
N ASN A 38 0.61 1.11 -11.63
CA ASN A 38 1.73 0.51 -12.34
C ASN A 38 2.65 -0.24 -11.38
N TRP A 39 3.41 -1.18 -11.93
CA TRP A 39 4.55 -1.79 -11.28
C TRP A 39 5.80 -1.64 -12.14
N ASP A 40 6.96 -1.58 -11.50
CA ASP A 40 8.24 -1.42 -12.17
C ASP A 40 9.31 -2.25 -11.47
N LEU A 41 10.16 -2.93 -12.24
CA LEU A 41 11.21 -3.80 -11.74
C LEU A 41 12.56 -3.12 -11.91
N SER A 42 13.24 -2.89 -10.79
CA SER A 42 14.60 -2.39 -10.82
C SER A 42 15.60 -3.49 -11.20
N PRO A 43 16.76 -3.14 -11.78
CA PRO A 43 17.84 -4.10 -12.02
C PRO A 43 18.39 -4.77 -10.76
N SER A 44 18.13 -4.20 -9.57
CA SER A 44 18.51 -4.78 -8.28
C SER A 44 17.55 -5.86 -7.78
N GLY A 45 16.50 -6.19 -8.54
CA GLY A 45 15.47 -7.16 -8.12
C GLY A 45 14.46 -6.58 -7.13
N MET A 46 14.32 -5.26 -7.09
CA MET A 46 13.29 -4.58 -6.31
C MET A 46 12.10 -4.29 -7.20
N LEU A 47 10.91 -4.58 -6.70
CA LEU A 47 9.65 -4.31 -7.38
C LEU A 47 8.99 -3.09 -6.74
N ARG A 48 8.85 -2.01 -7.51
CA ARG A 48 8.04 -0.85 -7.13
C ARG A 48 6.60 -1.06 -7.59
N ILE A 49 5.64 -0.75 -6.73
CA ILE A 49 4.21 -0.69 -7.06
C ILE A 49 3.74 0.73 -6.74
N SER A 50 2.97 1.32 -7.65
CA SER A 50 2.56 2.73 -7.58
C SER A 50 1.04 2.85 -7.51
N TYR A 51 0.54 3.80 -6.74
CA TYR A 51 -0.86 4.03 -6.44
C TYR A 51 -1.17 5.52 -6.51
N ASP A 52 -2.42 5.82 -6.83
CA ASP A 52 -3.04 7.15 -6.82
C ASP A 52 -4.02 7.19 -5.66
N LEU A 53 -3.60 7.78 -4.53
CA LEU A 53 -4.41 7.83 -3.30
C LEU A 53 -5.46 8.93 -3.35
N ASP A 54 -5.20 10.04 -4.06
CA ASP A 54 -6.11 11.18 -4.19
C ASP A 54 -7.04 11.14 -5.42
N PHE A 55 -6.84 10.15 -6.30
CA PHE A 55 -7.59 9.88 -7.52
C PHE A 55 -7.47 10.96 -8.61
N ASN A 56 -6.34 11.68 -8.67
CA ASN A 56 -6.11 12.73 -9.66
C ASN A 56 -5.51 12.22 -10.99
N GLY A 57 -5.20 10.93 -11.08
CA GLY A 57 -4.63 10.28 -12.27
C GLY A 57 -3.11 10.20 -12.28
N LYS A 58 -2.43 10.58 -11.20
CA LYS A 58 -0.99 10.41 -11.01
C LYS A 58 -0.71 9.57 -9.77
N ALA A 59 0.45 8.94 -9.75
CA ALA A 59 0.85 8.17 -8.57
C ALA A 59 1.51 9.09 -7.54
N ASP A 60 0.99 9.06 -6.31
CA ASP A 60 1.44 9.84 -5.15
C ASP A 60 1.98 8.93 -4.03
N PHE A 61 1.79 7.62 -4.16
CA PHE A 61 2.22 6.61 -3.18
C PHE A 61 2.85 5.40 -3.86
N HIS A 62 3.96 4.93 -3.30
CA HIS A 62 4.67 3.77 -3.83
C HIS A 62 5.11 2.82 -2.72
N THR A 63 5.07 1.52 -3.04
CA THR A 63 5.65 0.47 -2.21
C THR A 63 6.81 -0.19 -2.92
N LEU A 64 7.83 -0.59 -2.16
CA LEU A 64 8.99 -1.31 -2.69
C LEU A 64 9.12 -2.69 -2.04
N ARG A 65 9.14 -3.74 -2.85
CA ARG A 65 9.22 -5.14 -2.43
C ARG A 65 10.47 -5.81 -3.01
N VAL A 66 10.89 -6.91 -2.40
CA VAL A 66 11.97 -7.74 -2.94
C VAL A 66 11.36 -8.84 -3.81
N VAL A 67 11.89 -9.03 -5.02
CA VAL A 67 11.57 -10.21 -5.83
C VAL A 67 12.30 -11.41 -5.25
N VAL A 68 11.56 -12.43 -4.83
CA VAL A 68 12.11 -13.65 -4.21
C VAL A 68 12.41 -14.74 -5.23
N THR A 69 11.67 -14.77 -6.35
CA THR A 69 11.94 -15.67 -7.48
C THR A 69 11.34 -15.11 -8.77
N SER A 70 11.91 -15.51 -9.90
CA SER A 70 11.39 -15.17 -11.22
C SER A 70 11.70 -16.27 -12.24
N PHE A 71 10.77 -16.52 -13.17
CA PHE A 71 10.87 -17.63 -14.11
C PHE A 71 9.90 -17.49 -15.29
N TYR A 72 10.19 -18.17 -16.40
CA TYR A 72 9.26 -18.36 -17.51
C TYR A 72 8.27 -19.49 -17.22
N SER A 73 7.01 -19.33 -17.64
CA SER A 73 6.01 -20.39 -17.65
C SER A 73 4.94 -20.13 -18.72
N ASP A 74 4.36 -21.21 -19.23
CA ASP A 74 3.17 -21.21 -20.11
C ASP A 74 1.86 -21.32 -19.32
N GLN A 75 1.92 -21.55 -18.01
CA GLN A 75 0.77 -21.55 -17.12
C GLN A 75 0.16 -20.15 -16.98
N THR A 76 -1.11 -20.10 -16.64
CA THR A 76 -1.85 -18.87 -16.39
C THR A 76 -1.45 -18.22 -15.06
N VAL A 77 -1.68 -16.91 -14.93
CA VAL A 77 -1.42 -16.18 -13.67
C VAL A 77 -2.22 -16.75 -12.49
N MET A 78 -3.40 -17.33 -12.72
CA MET A 78 -4.19 -17.98 -11.67
C MET A 78 -3.52 -19.27 -11.17
N GLU A 79 -3.01 -20.09 -12.09
CA GLU A 79 -2.30 -21.33 -11.73
C GLU A 79 -0.97 -21.03 -11.03
N ILE A 80 -0.23 -20.03 -11.51
CA ILE A 80 0.99 -19.58 -10.84
C ILE A 80 0.64 -19.01 -9.45
N GLY A 81 -0.36 -18.15 -9.35
CA GLY A 81 -0.79 -17.54 -8.08
C GLY A 81 -1.20 -18.58 -7.02
N ALA A 82 -1.79 -19.70 -7.44
CA ALA A 82 -2.14 -20.80 -6.54
C ALA A 82 -0.90 -21.47 -5.88
N ASN A 83 0.26 -21.44 -6.55
CA ASN A 83 1.51 -21.98 -6.02
C ASN A 83 2.22 -21.04 -5.03
N PHE A 84 1.85 -19.77 -5.01
CA PHE A 84 2.45 -18.73 -4.16
C PHE A 84 1.39 -18.05 -3.30
N PRO A 85 0.73 -18.78 -2.38
CA PRO A 85 -0.31 -18.21 -1.54
C PRO A 85 0.25 -17.08 -0.70
N ASN A 86 -0.48 -15.96 -0.64
CA ASN A 86 -0.13 -14.74 0.10
C ASN A 86 1.11 -14.00 -0.41
N LEU A 87 1.67 -14.38 -1.57
CA LEU A 87 2.72 -13.63 -2.22
C LEU A 87 2.17 -12.93 -3.47
N PRO A 88 2.50 -11.64 -3.66
CA PRO A 88 2.20 -10.95 -4.90
C PRO A 88 2.91 -11.63 -6.09
N VAL A 89 2.16 -11.87 -7.16
CA VAL A 89 2.67 -12.39 -8.43
C VAL A 89 2.40 -11.37 -9.53
N PHE A 90 3.47 -10.93 -10.18
CA PHE A 90 3.44 -10.03 -11.33
C PHE A 90 3.95 -10.77 -12.56
N TYR A 91 3.56 -10.33 -13.74
CA TYR A 91 3.99 -10.99 -14.97
C TYR A 91 4.11 -10.03 -16.14
N THR A 92 5.09 -10.31 -16.99
CA THR A 92 5.22 -9.73 -18.32
C THR A 92 4.82 -10.79 -19.34
N PRO A 93 3.73 -10.57 -20.11
CA PRO A 93 3.35 -11.49 -21.17
C PRO A 93 4.33 -11.38 -22.35
N TYR A 94 4.83 -12.51 -22.83
CA TYR A 94 5.49 -12.67 -24.12
C TYR A 94 4.61 -13.54 -25.03
N GLU A 95 5.01 -13.70 -26.30
CA GLU A 95 4.15 -14.32 -27.33
C GLU A 95 3.59 -15.70 -26.93
N SER A 96 4.44 -16.60 -26.44
CA SER A 96 4.05 -17.98 -26.12
C SER A 96 4.14 -18.34 -24.63
N GLN A 97 4.73 -17.45 -23.81
CA GLN A 97 5.00 -17.66 -22.39
C GLN A 97 4.96 -16.34 -21.65
N SER A 98 4.75 -16.37 -20.34
CA SER A 98 4.92 -15.19 -19.49
C SER A 98 6.16 -15.34 -18.61
N PHE A 99 6.82 -14.22 -18.31
CA PHE A 99 7.85 -14.18 -17.28
C PHE A 99 7.21 -13.67 -16.00
N TYR A 100 7.27 -14.48 -14.96
CA TYR A 100 6.65 -14.22 -13.67
C TYR A 100 7.67 -13.71 -12.66
N TYR A 101 7.24 -12.79 -11.80
CA TYR A 101 7.97 -12.27 -10.66
C TYR A 101 7.14 -12.51 -9.40
N VAL A 102 7.71 -13.20 -8.42
CA VAL A 102 7.09 -13.39 -7.12
C VAL A 102 7.79 -12.47 -6.13
N ALA A 103 7.04 -11.62 -5.44
CA ALA A 103 7.58 -10.65 -4.50
C ALA A 103 7.27 -11.03 -3.04
N THR A 104 7.96 -10.39 -2.09
CA THR A 104 7.65 -10.53 -0.66
C THR A 104 6.22 -10.11 -0.36
N ALA A 105 5.59 -10.77 0.63
CA ALA A 105 4.22 -10.48 1.08
C ALA A 105 4.04 -9.06 1.61
N GLN A 106 5.08 -8.51 2.25
CA GLN A 106 5.08 -7.15 2.78
C GLN A 106 6.10 -6.27 2.05
N PRO A 107 5.77 -4.97 1.83
CA PRO A 107 6.73 -3.98 1.40
C PRO A 107 7.88 -3.82 2.39
N LEU A 108 9.05 -3.45 1.88
CA LEU A 108 10.18 -3.01 2.68
C LEU A 108 10.15 -1.49 2.90
N PHE A 109 9.65 -0.76 1.91
CA PHE A 109 9.53 0.69 1.95
C PHE A 109 8.16 1.15 1.48
N TYR A 110 7.74 2.27 2.04
CA TYR A 110 6.63 3.11 1.65
C TYR A 110 7.18 4.48 1.30
N SER A 111 6.82 5.02 0.14
CA SER A 111 7.27 6.34 -0.27
C SER A 111 6.13 7.17 -0.83
N PHE A 112 6.20 8.48 -0.59
CA PHE A 112 5.21 9.46 -1.02
C PHE A 112 5.87 10.49 -1.92
N ASP A 113 5.18 10.85 -2.99
CA ASP A 113 5.46 11.98 -3.88
C ASP A 113 4.29 12.95 -3.70
N VAL A 114 4.40 13.83 -2.70
CA VAL A 114 3.29 14.63 -2.16
C VAL A 114 2.95 15.78 -3.11
N ASP A 115 3.93 16.34 -3.79
CA ASP A 115 3.71 17.38 -4.81
C ASP A 115 3.68 16.83 -6.25
N GLU A 116 3.87 15.52 -6.40
CA GLU A 116 3.76 14.75 -7.64
C GLU A 116 4.72 15.23 -8.73
N ASP A 117 5.92 15.64 -8.33
CA ASP A 117 6.97 16.13 -9.23
C ASP A 117 7.84 15.01 -9.82
N GLY A 118 7.62 13.76 -9.36
CA GLY A 118 8.38 12.57 -9.73
C GLY A 118 9.53 12.25 -8.78
N THR A 119 9.76 13.07 -7.75
CA THR A 119 10.76 12.88 -6.71
C THR A 119 10.06 12.49 -5.42
N TRP A 120 10.52 11.43 -4.76
CA TRP A 120 9.92 11.06 -3.48
C TRP A 120 10.25 12.08 -2.40
N ASP A 121 9.22 12.53 -1.71
CA ASP A 121 9.33 13.47 -0.62
C ASP A 121 9.55 12.78 0.71
N ILE A 122 8.94 11.62 0.92
CA ILE A 122 9.09 10.88 2.18
C ILE A 122 9.28 9.42 1.86
N MET A 123 10.20 8.78 2.60
CA MET A 123 10.35 7.34 2.62
C MET A 123 10.28 6.82 4.06
N TYR A 124 9.42 5.84 4.30
CA TYR A 124 9.39 5.04 5.52
C TYR A 124 9.86 3.63 5.23
N LYS A 125 10.62 3.07 6.17
CA LYS A 125 11.06 1.68 6.15
C LYS A 125 10.24 0.86 7.12
N ASP A 126 9.64 -0.22 6.63
CA ASP A 126 9.06 -1.25 7.47
C ASP A 126 10.17 -2.18 7.99
N ILE A 127 10.62 -1.93 9.22
CA ILE A 127 11.70 -2.70 9.83
C ILE A 127 11.20 -4.08 10.28
N SER A 128 9.95 -4.13 10.77
CA SER A 128 9.31 -5.33 11.32
C SER A 128 8.75 -6.24 10.23
N LYS A 129 8.52 -5.71 9.02
CA LYS A 129 7.93 -6.39 7.86
C LYS A 129 6.53 -6.91 8.18
N ASP A 130 5.74 -6.10 8.87
CA ASP A 130 4.41 -6.43 9.36
C ASP A 130 3.31 -5.47 8.87
N SER A 131 3.58 -4.80 7.75
CA SER A 131 2.76 -3.74 7.19
C SER A 131 2.73 -2.50 8.07
N VAL A 132 2.17 -1.41 7.53
CA VAL A 132 1.90 -0.19 8.28
C VAL A 132 1.13 -0.46 9.57
N ASN A 133 1.79 -0.26 10.71
CA ASN A 133 1.19 -0.33 12.04
C ASN A 133 1.73 0.71 13.04
N GLY A 134 2.55 1.66 12.58
CA GLY A 134 3.08 2.76 13.37
C GLY A 134 4.47 2.49 13.95
N ASN A 135 5.11 1.37 13.60
CA ASN A 135 6.51 1.08 13.95
C ASN A 135 7.50 1.48 12.84
N GLU A 136 7.00 2.00 11.71
CA GLU A 136 7.81 2.27 10.54
C GLU A 136 8.76 3.45 10.81
N PHE A 137 9.99 3.31 10.32
CA PHE A 137 11.05 4.27 10.58
C PHE A 137 11.15 5.26 9.42
N PHE A 138 11.14 6.57 9.72
CA PHE A 138 11.50 7.58 8.73
C PHE A 138 12.92 7.33 8.21
N TYR A 139 13.02 6.99 6.92
CA TYR A 139 14.27 6.60 6.31
C TYR A 139 15.00 7.80 5.69
N GLU A 140 14.31 8.53 4.81
CA GLU A 140 14.90 9.63 4.04
C GLU A 140 13.80 10.52 3.43
N SER A 141 14.18 11.75 3.06
CA SER A 141 13.41 12.63 2.17
C SER A 141 14.28 12.98 0.97
N PRO A 142 14.20 12.21 -0.13
CA PRO A 142 15.04 12.45 -1.31
C PRO A 142 14.88 13.84 -1.93
N SER A 143 13.66 14.40 -1.96
CA SER A 143 13.43 15.77 -2.42
C SER A 143 13.96 16.85 -1.45
N GLY A 144 14.16 16.48 -0.18
CA GLY A 144 14.49 17.41 0.89
C GLY A 144 13.29 18.24 1.38
N MET A 145 12.07 17.96 0.93
CA MET A 145 10.84 18.61 1.40
C MET A 145 10.67 18.45 2.92
N PHE A 146 11.21 17.36 3.48
CA PHE A 146 11.04 17.01 4.87
C PHE A 146 12.39 16.72 5.54
N THR A 147 12.66 17.35 6.69
CA THR A 147 13.97 17.26 7.35
C THR A 147 14.03 16.25 8.49
N ASN A 148 12.89 15.80 9.02
CA ASN A 148 12.79 14.88 10.16
C ASN A 148 11.46 14.09 10.09
N ASP A 149 11.34 13.05 10.92
CA ASP A 149 10.10 12.31 11.12
C ASP A 149 8.98 13.17 11.72
N PHE A 150 7.76 13.06 11.17
CA PHE A 150 6.56 13.76 11.64
C PHE A 150 5.73 12.94 12.64
N ASN A 151 6.12 11.69 12.92
CA ASN A 151 5.41 10.79 13.84
C ASN A 151 5.70 11.03 15.33
N ASN A 152 6.49 12.05 15.70
CA ASN A 152 6.90 12.32 17.09
C ASN A 152 6.30 13.59 17.72
N PHE A 153 5.07 13.96 17.35
CA PHE A 153 4.30 14.95 18.12
C PHE A 153 3.00 14.37 18.60
#